data_AF-A0AAV8YNM9-F1
#
_entry.id   AF-A0AAV8YNM9-F1
#
_cell.length_a   1.000
_cell.length_b   1.000
_cell.length_c   1.000
_cell.angle_alpha   90.00
_cell.angle_beta   90.00
_cell.angle_gamma   90.00
#
_symmetry.space_group_name_H-M   'P 1'
#
loop_
_entity.id
_entity.type
_entity.pdbx_description
1 polymer ?
#
loop_
_entity_poly.entity_id
_entity_poly.type
_entity_poly.pdbx_seq_one_letter_code
_entity_poly.pdbx_strand_id
1 'polypeptide(L)'
;MDIPRLETKLYLDWVQPIEYLKPTIPEELVEKYKVQIRDLLDNQRIGPELRVQDFDMYLSLMNGTDETFIQNFLVETHSFEEYTVQIEKYKYLMDTIPLATQYIIRMDMYDMDRTELIRALELAR
;
A
#
# COMPACT_ATOMS: atom_id res chain seq x y z
N MET A 1 17.83 11.93 35.45
CA MET A 1 17.59 12.05 36.90
C MET A 1 18.23 10.84 37.53
N ASP A 2 19.30 11.04 38.29
CA ASP A 2 20.11 9.95 38.83
C ASP A 2 19.61 9.62 40.23
N ILE A 3 18.74 8.61 40.31
CA ILE A 3 18.16 8.16 41.58
C ILE A 3 19.12 7.13 42.19
N PRO A 4 19.81 7.46 43.29
CA PRO A 4 20.74 6.52 43.91
C PRO A 4 19.99 5.31 44.47
N ARG A 5 20.61 4.13 44.38
CA ARG A 5 20.10 2.90 44.98
C ARG A 5 19.90 3.06 46.49
N LEU A 6 18.85 2.45 47.07
CA LEU A 6 18.50 2.60 48.49
C LEU A 6 19.66 2.17 49.41
N GLU A 7 20.37 1.13 49.01
CA GLU A 7 21.49 0.53 49.72
C GLU A 7 22.63 1.53 49.96
N THR A 8 22.86 2.44 49.01
CA THR A 8 23.88 3.52 49.13
C THR A 8 23.53 4.59 50.16
N LYS A 9 22.26 4.66 50.59
CA LYS A 9 21.79 5.60 51.62
C LYS A 9 21.52 4.93 52.97
N LEU A 10 21.20 3.64 52.96
CA LEU A 10 20.76 2.89 54.14
C LEU A 10 21.93 2.30 54.95
N TYR A 11 22.98 1.84 54.27
CA TYR A 11 24.13 1.20 54.90
C TYR A 11 25.33 2.16 54.95
N LEU A 12 25.75 2.51 56.17
CA LEU A 12 26.88 3.42 56.41
C LEU A 12 28.25 2.79 56.06
N ASP A 13 28.30 1.47 56.01
CA ASP A 13 29.45 0.63 55.70
C ASP A 13 29.43 0.11 54.26
N TRP A 14 28.62 0.70 53.37
CA TRP A 14 28.55 0.31 51.96
C TRP A 14 29.89 0.55 51.25
N VAL A 15 30.60 -0.53 50.93
CA VAL A 15 31.96 -0.49 50.33
C VAL A 15 31.93 -0.45 48.79
N GLN A 16 30.78 -0.73 48.18
CA GLN A 16 30.62 -0.76 46.72
C GLN A 16 30.47 0.66 46.14
N PRO A 17 30.78 0.88 44.85
CA PRO A 17 30.58 2.16 44.19
C PRO A 17 29.13 2.66 44.26
N ILE A 18 28.95 3.98 44.18
CA ILE A 18 27.62 4.59 44.10
C ILE A 18 27.00 4.20 42.75
N GLU A 19 25.94 3.41 42.81
CA GLU A 19 25.14 3.02 41.66
C GLU A 19 23.77 3.70 41.69
N TYR A 20 23.25 3.96 40.49
CA TYR A 20 21.94 4.56 40.28
C TYR A 20 20.96 3.52 39.75
N LEU A 21 19.69 3.70 40.09
CA LEU A 21 18.61 2.88 39.54
C LEU A 21 18.60 3.02 38.02
N LYS A 22 18.56 1.87 37.35
CA LYS A 22 18.40 1.77 35.90
C LYS A 22 16.96 1.35 35.61
N PRO A 23 16.23 2.05 34.74
CA PRO A 23 14.92 1.60 34.33
C PRO A 23 15.08 0.28 33.56
N THR A 24 14.35 -0.74 33.99
CA THR A 24 14.26 -2.01 33.28
C THR A 24 12.90 -2.09 32.62
N ILE A 25 12.87 -2.36 31.31
CA ILE A 25 11.64 -2.60 30.58
C ILE A 25 11.45 -4.12 30.51
N PRO A 26 10.36 -4.68 31.04
CA PRO A 26 10.08 -6.11 30.93
C PRO A 26 9.95 -6.53 29.47
N GLU A 27 10.55 -7.66 29.08
CA GLU A 27 10.48 -8.18 27.71
C GLU A 27 9.04 -8.47 27.28
N GLU A 28 8.21 -8.98 28.19
CA GLU A 28 6.78 -9.23 27.95
C GLU A 28 6.03 -7.95 27.51
N LEU A 29 6.37 -6.81 28.10
CA LEU A 29 5.76 -5.54 27.74
C LEU A 29 6.16 -5.11 26.32
N VAL A 30 7.42 -5.33 25.96
CA VAL A 30 7.92 -5.06 24.60
C VAL A 30 7.21 -5.95 23.58
N GLU A 31 7.10 -7.24 23.85
CA GLU A 31 6.40 -8.18 22.96
C GLU A 31 4.93 -7.84 22.81
N LYS A 32 4.24 -7.46 23.90
CA LYS A 32 2.86 -6.98 23.84
C LYS A 32 2.71 -5.80 22.88
N TYR A 33 3.57 -4.79 22.98
CA TYR A 33 3.48 -3.63 22.09
C TYR A 33 3.85 -3.96 20.64
N LYS A 34 4.80 -4.87 20.41
CA LYS A 34 5.11 -5.36 19.05
C LYS A 34 3.89 -6.00 18.39
N VAL A 35 3.13 -6.82 19.13
CA VAL A 35 1.89 -7.42 18.63
C VAL A 35 0.87 -6.34 18.30
N GLN A 36 0.64 -5.39 19.21
CA GLN A 36 -0.31 -4.29 18.98
C GLN A 36 0.04 -3.44 17.75
N ILE A 37 1.32 -3.14 17.54
CA ILE A 37 1.79 -2.42 16.36
C ILE A 37 1.56 -3.24 15.10
N ARG A 38 1.86 -4.55 15.13
CA ARG A 38 1.62 -5.44 13.99
C ARG A 38 0.14 -5.48 13.61
N ASP A 39 -0.73 -5.69 14.59
CA ASP A 39 -2.18 -5.75 14.38
C ASP A 39 -2.71 -4.41 13.82
N LEU A 40 -2.19 -3.28 14.30
CA LEU A 40 -2.52 -1.96 13.76
C LEU A 40 -2.12 -1.85 12.28
N LEU A 41 -0.88 -2.21 11.94
CA LEU A 41 -0.39 -2.15 10.56
C LEU A 41 -1.18 -3.08 9.63
N ASP A 42 -1.49 -4.30 10.09
CA ASP A 42 -2.27 -5.27 9.32
C ASP A 42 -3.68 -4.75 9.00
N ASN A 43 -4.34 -4.12 9.96
CA ASN A 43 -5.65 -3.49 9.73
C ASN A 43 -5.57 -2.28 8.80
N GLN A 44 -4.54 -1.44 8.97
CA GLN A 44 -4.37 -0.22 8.18
C GLN A 44 -3.99 -0.52 6.72
N ARG A 45 -3.31 -1.63 6.44
CA ARG A 45 -2.92 -2.06 5.08
C ARG A 45 -4.11 -2.44 4.19
N ILE A 46 -5.24 -2.86 4.76
CA ILE A 46 -6.41 -3.32 3.99
C ILE A 46 -6.93 -2.23 3.05
N GLY A 47 -7.02 -0.99 3.54
CA GLY A 47 -7.54 0.13 2.75
C GLY A 47 -6.75 0.38 1.45
N PRO A 48 -5.42 0.59 1.52
CA PRO A 48 -4.56 0.71 0.34
C PRO A 48 -4.69 -0.47 -0.63
N GLU A 49 -4.84 -1.70 -0.14
CA GLU A 49 -5.01 -2.88 -1.00
C GLU A 49 -6.32 -2.88 -1.76
N LEU A 50 -7.40 -2.43 -1.13
CA LEU A 50 -8.70 -2.32 -1.81
C LEU A 50 -8.70 -1.28 -2.93
N ARG A 51 -7.80 -0.27 -2.90
CA ARG A 51 -7.67 0.72 -3.99
C ARG A 51 -7.14 0.14 -5.30
N VAL A 52 -6.63 -1.10 -5.32
CA VAL A 52 -6.33 -1.80 -6.57
C VAL A 52 -7.59 -1.98 -7.42
N GLN A 53 -8.76 -2.08 -6.79
CA GLN A 53 -10.05 -2.21 -7.47
C GLN A 53 -10.43 -0.98 -8.30
N ASP A 54 -9.80 0.17 -8.05
CA ASP A 54 -9.97 1.38 -8.87
C ASP A 54 -9.57 1.11 -10.35
N PHE A 55 -8.80 0.05 -10.61
CA PHE A 55 -8.35 -0.35 -11.95
C PHE A 55 -9.09 -1.55 -12.55
N ASP A 56 -10.13 -2.06 -11.88
CA ASP A 56 -10.87 -3.25 -12.37
C ASP A 56 -11.46 -3.01 -13.76
N MET A 57 -11.86 -1.77 -14.07
CA MET A 57 -12.36 -1.38 -15.40
C MET A 57 -11.31 -1.51 -16.52
N TYR A 58 -10.02 -1.50 -16.18
CA TYR A 58 -8.90 -1.59 -17.13
C TYR A 58 -8.22 -2.97 -17.10
N LEU A 59 -8.76 -3.93 -16.34
CA LEU A 59 -8.14 -5.24 -16.16
C LEU A 59 -7.94 -5.98 -17.48
N SER A 60 -8.90 -5.84 -18.41
CA SER A 60 -8.86 -6.45 -19.75
C SER A 60 -7.73 -5.93 -20.63
N LEU A 61 -7.31 -4.67 -20.41
CA LEU A 61 -6.15 -4.06 -21.07
C LEU A 61 -4.85 -4.60 -20.46
N MET A 62 -4.80 -4.73 -19.13
CA MET A 62 -3.60 -5.18 -18.42
C MET A 62 -3.27 -6.66 -18.60
N ASN A 63 -4.30 -7.50 -18.71
CA ASN A 63 -4.13 -8.95 -18.83
C ASN A 63 -4.04 -9.46 -20.28
N GLY A 64 -4.06 -8.55 -21.27
CA GLY A 64 -3.95 -8.89 -22.70
C GLY A 64 -5.22 -9.51 -23.31
N THR A 65 -6.34 -9.53 -22.57
CA THR A 65 -7.61 -10.06 -23.09
C THR A 65 -8.13 -9.20 -24.24
N ASP A 66 -8.06 -7.88 -24.10
CA ASP A 66 -8.50 -6.96 -25.15
C ASP A 66 -7.58 -7.04 -26.38
N GLU A 67 -6.27 -7.26 -26.20
CA GLU A 67 -5.34 -7.48 -27.32
C GLU A 67 -5.73 -8.74 -28.11
N THR A 68 -5.97 -9.85 -27.41
CA THR A 68 -6.40 -11.11 -28.02
C THR A 68 -7.75 -10.94 -28.73
N PHE A 69 -8.68 -10.22 -28.10
CA PHE A 69 -9.98 -9.92 -28.70
C PHE A 69 -9.84 -9.12 -29.99
N ILE A 70 -9.03 -8.05 -29.99
CA ILE A 70 -8.79 -7.22 -31.17
C ILE A 70 -8.15 -8.05 -32.28
N GLN A 71 -7.15 -8.87 -31.97
CA GLN A 71 -6.50 -9.74 -32.96
C GLN A 71 -7.50 -10.68 -33.65
N ASN A 72 -8.40 -11.30 -32.88
CA ASN A 72 -9.45 -12.16 -33.44
C ASN A 72 -10.47 -11.37 -34.26
N PHE A 73 -10.92 -10.21 -33.75
CA PHE A 73 -11.86 -9.32 -34.43
C PHE A 73 -11.31 -8.85 -35.79
N LEU A 74 -10.01 -8.59 -35.90
CA LEU A 74 -9.39 -8.15 -37.16
C LEU A 74 -9.29 -9.27 -38.22
N VAL A 75 -9.31 -10.54 -37.80
CA VAL A 75 -9.27 -11.70 -38.71
C VAL A 75 -10.66 -11.98 -39.29
N GLU A 76 -11.71 -11.72 -38.51
CA GLU A 76 -13.09 -11.92 -38.90
C GLU A 76 -13.62 -10.77 -39.78
N THR A 77 -14.69 -11.05 -40.53
CA THR A 77 -15.35 -10.04 -41.36
C THR A 77 -16.46 -9.38 -40.54
N HIS A 78 -16.25 -8.12 -40.15
CA HIS A 78 -17.25 -7.32 -39.42
C HIS A 78 -17.77 -6.14 -40.24
N SER A 79 -18.97 -5.70 -39.90
CA SER A 79 -19.60 -4.50 -40.44
C SER A 79 -18.92 -3.22 -39.94
N PHE A 80 -19.08 -2.13 -40.69
CA PHE A 80 -18.58 -0.81 -40.29
C PHE A 80 -19.13 -0.36 -38.93
N GLU A 81 -20.39 -0.69 -38.64
CA GLU A 81 -21.04 -0.36 -37.38
C GLU A 81 -20.34 -1.06 -36.19
N GLU A 82 -20.00 -2.35 -36.34
CA GLU A 82 -19.29 -3.10 -35.30
C GLU A 82 -17.89 -2.53 -35.04
N TYR A 83 -17.17 -2.11 -36.10
CA TYR A 83 -15.91 -1.39 -35.94
C TYR A 83 -16.09 -0.08 -35.16
N THR A 84 -17.13 0.68 -35.47
CA THR A 84 -17.42 1.96 -34.81
C THR A 84 -17.65 1.75 -33.31
N VAL A 85 -18.42 0.73 -32.92
CA VAL A 85 -18.67 0.38 -31.52
C VAL A 85 -17.37 0.03 -30.79
N GLN A 86 -16.50 -0.79 -31.39
CA GLN A 86 -15.24 -1.17 -30.76
C GLN A 86 -14.29 0.03 -30.62
N ILE A 87 -14.20 0.87 -31.65
CA ILE A 87 -13.38 2.09 -31.61
C ILE A 87 -13.89 3.05 -30.51
N GLU A 88 -15.20 3.23 -30.40
CA GLU A 88 -15.79 4.07 -29.36
C GLU A 88 -15.52 3.52 -27.95
N LYS A 89 -15.63 2.20 -27.74
CA LYS A 89 -15.26 1.53 -26.47
C LYS A 89 -13.82 1.87 -26.06
N TYR A 90 -12.85 1.63 -26.94
CA TYR A 90 -11.44 1.84 -26.61
C TYR A 90 -11.06 3.31 -26.51
N LYS A 91 -11.72 4.19 -27.28
CA LYS A 91 -11.59 5.64 -27.13
C LYS A 91 -12.08 6.10 -25.75
N TYR A 92 -13.25 5.63 -25.32
CA TYR A 92 -13.78 5.93 -23.99
C TYR A 92 -12.83 5.48 -22.88
N LEU A 93 -12.32 4.25 -22.95
CA LEU A 93 -11.36 3.74 -21.97
C LEU A 93 -10.10 4.64 -21.91
N MET A 94 -9.55 5.00 -23.06
CA MET A 94 -8.38 5.89 -23.16
C MET A 94 -8.61 7.26 -22.54
N ASP A 95 -9.79 7.86 -22.75
CA ASP A 95 -10.13 9.17 -22.20
C ASP A 95 -10.34 9.10 -20.67
N THR A 96 -10.75 7.94 -20.12
CA THR A 96 -11.01 7.78 -18.68
C THR A 96 -9.78 7.50 -17.81
N ILE A 97 -8.74 6.87 -18.35
CA ILE A 97 -7.51 6.50 -17.61
C ILE A 97 -6.89 7.72 -16.89
N PRO A 98 -6.67 8.88 -17.54
CA PRO A 98 -6.01 10.03 -16.92
C PRO A 98 -6.93 10.81 -15.96
N LEU A 99 -8.25 10.75 -16.17
CA LEU A 99 -9.24 11.51 -15.39
C LEU A 99 -9.68 10.82 -14.10
N ALA A 100 -9.64 9.47 -14.07
CA ALA A 100 -10.11 8.70 -12.93
C ALA A 100 -9.05 8.47 -11.84
N THR A 101 -7.76 8.74 -12.12
CA THR A 101 -6.66 8.20 -11.32
C THR A 101 -5.74 9.30 -10.75
N GLN A 102 -5.88 9.57 -9.45
CA GLN A 102 -4.88 10.36 -8.71
C GLN A 102 -3.58 9.53 -8.53
N TYR A 103 -2.43 10.04 -8.95
CA TYR A 103 -1.15 9.30 -8.90
C TYR A 103 -0.79 8.76 -7.51
N ILE A 104 -1.05 9.53 -6.45
CA ILE A 104 -0.79 9.12 -5.07
C ILE A 104 -2.05 9.32 -4.24
N ILE A 105 -2.54 8.27 -3.60
CA ILE A 105 -3.59 8.35 -2.59
C ILE A 105 -2.97 8.19 -1.21
N ARG A 106 -3.16 9.19 -0.34
CA ARG A 106 -2.80 9.10 1.07
C ARG A 106 -3.91 8.44 1.87
N MET A 107 -3.55 7.42 2.64
CA MET A 107 -4.43 6.59 3.46
C MET A 107 -3.82 6.44 4.85
N ASP A 108 -4.09 7.39 5.74
CA ASP A 108 -3.57 7.43 7.11
C ASP A 108 -2.08 7.10 7.22
N MET A 109 -1.74 5.84 7.55
CA MET A 109 -0.36 5.36 7.75
C MET A 109 0.38 4.99 6.45
N TYR A 110 -0.31 4.93 5.32
CA TYR A 110 0.23 4.47 4.04
C TYR A 110 -0.07 5.47 2.91
N ASP A 111 0.85 5.58 1.97
CA ASP A 111 0.62 6.21 0.68
C ASP A 111 0.61 5.11 -0.38
N MET A 112 -0.43 5.08 -1.23
CA MET A 112 -0.47 4.19 -2.40
C MET A 112 0.02 4.97 -3.61
N ASP A 113 1.22 4.63 -4.08
CA ASP A 113 1.76 5.15 -5.33
C ASP A 113 1.26 4.29 -6.50
N ARG A 114 0.55 4.94 -7.42
CA ARG A 114 -0.08 4.33 -8.60
C ARG A 114 0.57 4.79 -9.88
N THR A 115 1.68 5.53 -9.80
CA THR A 115 2.31 6.22 -10.93
C THR A 115 2.72 5.28 -12.04
N GLU A 116 3.42 4.21 -11.71
CA GLU A 116 3.89 3.26 -12.71
C GLU A 116 2.75 2.47 -13.36
N LEU A 117 1.68 2.18 -12.60
CA LEU A 117 0.49 1.50 -13.13
C LEU A 117 -0.26 2.39 -14.13
N ILE A 118 -0.49 3.66 -13.77
CA ILE A 118 -1.14 4.63 -14.65
C ILE A 118 -0.29 4.86 -15.91
N ARG A 119 1.04 5.01 -15.76
CA ARG A 119 1.95 5.15 -16.89
C ARG A 119 1.92 3.94 -17.82
N ALA A 120 1.88 2.72 -17.27
CA ALA A 120 1.78 1.51 -18.08
C ALA A 120 0.48 1.49 -18.90
N LEU A 121 -0.63 1.95 -18.32
CA LEU A 121 -1.91 2.07 -19.02
C LEU A 121 -1.89 3.18 -20.09
N GLU A 122 -1.21 4.31 -19.83
CA GLU A 122 -1.04 5.38 -20.82
C GLU A 122 -0.11 4.98 -21.98
N LEU A 123 0.91 4.16 -21.72
CA LEU A 123 1.86 3.64 -22.71
C LEU A 123 1.24 2.56 -23.62
N ALA A 124 0.14 1.94 -23.21
CA ALA A 124 -0.62 0.99 -24.04
C ALA A 124 -1.42 1.66 -25.18
N ARG A 125 -1.21 2.97 -25.40
CA ARG A 125 -1.72 3.75 -26.53
C ARG A 125 -0.94 3.49 -27.81
#